data_AF-A0A432U1X2-F1
#
_entry.id   AF-A0A432U1X2-F1
#
_cell.length_a   1.000
_cell.length_b   1.000
_cell.length_c   1.000
_cell.angle_alpha   90.00
_cell.angle_beta   90.00
_cell.angle_gamma   90.00
#
_symmetry.space_group_name_H-M   'P 1'
#
loop_
_entity.id
_entity.type
_entity.pdbx_description
1 polymer ?
#
loop_
_entity_poly.entity_id
_entity_poly.type
_entity_poly.pdbx_seq_one_letter_code
_entity_poly.pdbx_strand_id
1 'polypeptide(L)'
;ILPDSKADLLLFGNAERAVVEVAHRVAAGEDIKKITDIRGTAYMRQGIPEGWTVLDSSEIDADKSLVHPQTDPYADTSAKDKQGCGDKNNQDKPSKIDPNQGAVQVIDFDHRTKGLKREITVIRLPSFEQVATDRYLYAHTSRVFHLETNPGNARALVQRHGQRDVWLNPPPIPLSMEEFDSVFELPYTRKPHPAYGKLKIPAFDMIRFSINIMRGCFGGCTFCSITEHEGRIIQSRSEDSVIREIETIRDTDEEFKGNISDLGGPTANMYRLQCKDPKIETACRRLSCVYPGICPNLGTDHKPLTKLYRRARKLKGVKRIFIASGLRYDLAVRDPEYIKELVTHHVGGRLKIAPEHTEEDTLSKMMKPGIGAYHQFKKLFDRYSKQAGKEQYLIPYFISSHPGTSDEDMLNLALWLKRNNFKPDQVQAFIPTPLAIASAMYHTELNPLKKITRHSESVKTPRSGQQRKLHKAFLRYHDPENWDVLRKALKQMRRSDLIGSGEECLVPYARAGNAPKIKPSRRNNNDFHHRISVNKAKKYKRK
;
A
#
# COMPACT_ATOMS: atom_id res chain seq x y z
N ILE A 1 10.38 6.31 -18.18
CA ILE A 1 11.18 7.38 -17.51
C ILE A 1 12.61 7.35 -18.01
N LEU A 2 13.48 6.45 -17.54
CA LEU A 2 14.90 6.42 -17.95
C LEU A 2 15.13 6.37 -19.48
N PRO A 3 14.46 5.48 -20.24
CA PRO A 3 14.59 5.46 -21.70
C PRO A 3 14.16 6.78 -22.36
N ASP A 4 13.13 7.43 -21.83
CA ASP A 4 12.49 8.62 -22.41
C ASP A 4 13.23 9.91 -22.04
N SER A 5 13.66 10.04 -20.78
CA SER A 5 14.35 11.22 -20.27
C SER A 5 15.80 11.29 -20.70
N LYS A 6 16.39 10.16 -21.11
CA LYS A 6 17.82 10.01 -21.41
C LYS A 6 18.74 10.39 -20.24
N ALA A 7 18.21 10.39 -19.02
CA ALA A 7 19.01 10.62 -17.82
C ALA A 7 20.01 9.47 -17.63
N ASP A 8 21.22 9.79 -17.17
CA ASP A 8 22.27 8.79 -16.91
C ASP A 8 21.94 7.93 -15.68
N LEU A 9 21.30 8.51 -14.67
CA LEU A 9 20.95 7.87 -13.40
C LEU A 9 19.59 8.36 -12.91
N LEU A 10 18.77 7.44 -12.37
CA LEU A 10 17.51 7.72 -11.68
C LEU A 10 17.61 7.23 -10.24
N LEU A 11 17.16 8.05 -9.29
CA LEU A 11 17.10 7.71 -7.88
C LEU A 11 15.65 7.41 -7.51
N PHE A 12 15.40 6.34 -6.77
CA PHE A 12 14.04 5.89 -6.43
C PHE A 12 13.89 5.54 -4.94
N GLY A 13 12.65 5.57 -4.48
CA GLY A 13 12.29 5.35 -3.07
C GLY A 13 12.80 6.49 -2.17
N ASN A 14 13.19 6.14 -0.96
CA ASN A 14 13.82 7.08 -0.02
C ASN A 14 15.29 7.32 -0.38
N ALA A 15 15.53 8.33 -1.22
CA ALA A 15 16.81 8.55 -1.88
C ALA A 15 17.78 9.45 -1.09
N GLU A 16 17.55 9.74 0.19
CA GLU A 16 18.37 10.74 0.92
C GLU A 16 19.87 10.40 0.88
N ARG A 17 20.25 9.15 1.22
CA ARG A 17 21.64 8.69 1.15
C ARG A 17 22.17 8.68 -0.29
N ALA A 18 21.36 8.22 -1.24
CA ALA A 18 21.76 8.10 -2.64
C ALA A 18 22.04 9.48 -3.27
N VAL A 19 21.21 10.49 -2.99
CA VAL A 19 21.41 11.86 -3.46
C VAL A 19 22.73 12.43 -2.95
N VAL A 20 22.99 12.28 -1.64
CA VAL A 20 24.22 12.78 -1.01
C VAL A 20 25.45 12.08 -1.58
N GLU A 21 25.41 10.76 -1.69
CA GLU A 21 26.53 9.97 -2.23
C GLU A 21 26.84 10.33 -3.69
N VAL A 22 25.81 10.39 -4.55
CA VAL A 22 25.98 10.78 -5.96
C VAL A 22 26.56 12.20 -6.05
N ALA A 23 26.05 13.15 -5.26
CA ALA A 23 26.54 14.52 -5.28
C ALA A 23 28.02 14.61 -4.90
N HIS A 24 28.45 13.89 -3.85
CA HIS A 24 29.86 13.88 -3.43
C HIS A 24 30.78 13.22 -4.46
N ARG A 25 30.38 12.07 -5.04
CA ARG A 25 31.19 11.37 -6.05
C ARG A 25 31.35 12.21 -7.32
N VAL A 26 30.27 12.83 -7.79
CA VAL A 26 30.32 13.75 -8.94
C VAL A 26 31.18 14.99 -8.63
N ALA A 27 31.05 15.58 -7.44
CA ALA A 27 31.89 16.71 -7.02
C ALA A 27 33.39 16.32 -6.93
N ALA A 28 33.69 15.06 -6.65
CA ALA A 28 35.06 14.51 -6.67
C ALA A 28 35.57 14.18 -8.09
N GLY A 29 34.78 14.43 -9.14
CA GLY A 29 35.16 14.21 -10.53
C GLY A 29 34.85 12.82 -11.08
N GLU A 30 34.11 11.99 -10.34
CA GLU A 30 33.64 10.71 -10.87
C GLU A 30 32.56 10.92 -11.93
N ASP A 31 32.74 10.29 -13.10
CA ASP A 31 31.73 10.29 -14.16
C ASP A 31 30.47 9.58 -13.66
N ILE A 32 29.32 10.27 -13.72
CA ILE A 32 28.02 9.75 -13.28
C ILE A 32 27.67 8.41 -13.92
N LYS A 33 28.14 8.14 -15.15
CA LYS A 33 27.91 6.87 -15.86
C LYS A 33 28.64 5.67 -15.25
N LYS A 34 29.67 5.93 -14.43
CA LYS A 34 30.43 4.90 -13.71
C LYS A 34 29.86 4.60 -12.33
N ILE A 35 28.96 5.45 -11.83
CA ILE A 35 28.31 5.28 -10.54
C ILE A 35 27.16 4.27 -10.69
N THR A 36 27.48 2.98 -10.53
CA THR A 36 26.56 1.87 -10.79
C THR A 36 26.22 1.03 -9.56
N ASP A 37 26.79 1.36 -8.40
CA ASP A 37 26.83 0.53 -7.19
C ASP A 37 26.00 1.09 -6.01
N ILE A 38 25.32 2.23 -6.21
CA ILE A 38 24.53 2.89 -5.17
C ILE A 38 23.12 2.27 -5.09
N ARG A 39 22.70 1.85 -3.90
CA ARG A 39 21.35 1.34 -3.65
C ARG A 39 20.27 2.41 -3.88
N GLY A 40 19.10 2.02 -4.35
CA GLY A 40 18.02 2.96 -4.68
C GLY A 40 18.30 3.76 -5.97
N THR A 41 19.14 3.24 -6.86
CA THR A 41 19.42 3.86 -8.17
C THR A 41 19.09 2.91 -9.32
N ALA A 42 18.79 3.49 -10.47
CA ALA A 42 18.57 2.78 -11.71
C ALA A 42 19.26 3.48 -12.87
N TYR A 43 19.77 2.72 -13.83
CA TYR A 43 20.51 3.23 -14.98
C TYR A 43 20.36 2.31 -16.20
N MET A 44 20.66 2.84 -17.38
CA MET A 44 20.64 2.08 -18.64
C MET A 44 22.00 1.44 -18.89
N ARG A 45 22.03 0.17 -19.32
CA ARG A 45 23.27 -0.51 -19.71
C ARG A 45 23.06 -1.55 -20.82
N GLN A 46 24.14 -2.19 -21.27
CA GLN A 46 24.11 -3.32 -22.21
C GLN A 46 24.78 -4.54 -21.58
N GLY A 47 24.15 -5.71 -21.73
CA GLY A 47 24.66 -6.98 -21.20
C GLY A 47 24.49 -7.11 -19.68
N ILE A 48 25.28 -7.98 -19.05
CA ILE A 48 25.40 -8.24 -17.61
C ILE A 48 26.83 -7.88 -17.18
N PRO A 49 27.09 -7.28 -15.99
CA PRO A 49 28.45 -6.93 -15.63
C PRO A 49 29.26 -8.21 -15.36
N GLU A 50 30.55 -8.20 -15.66
CA GLU A 50 31.42 -9.35 -15.38
C GLU A 50 31.37 -9.75 -13.90
N GLY A 51 31.44 -11.06 -13.62
CA GLY A 51 31.37 -11.58 -12.26
C GLY A 51 29.95 -11.82 -11.72
N TRP A 52 28.90 -11.38 -12.43
CA TRP A 52 27.52 -11.54 -11.98
C TRP A 52 26.87 -12.85 -12.40
N THR A 53 26.04 -13.39 -11.51
CA THR A 53 25.12 -14.50 -11.81
C THR A 53 23.73 -13.96 -12.13
N VAL A 54 23.11 -14.48 -13.18
CA VAL A 54 21.72 -14.18 -13.55
C VAL A 54 20.80 -15.27 -13.02
N LEU A 55 19.78 -14.86 -12.26
CA LEU A 55 18.57 -15.65 -12.04
C LEU A 55 17.56 -15.26 -13.12
N ASP A 56 17.34 -16.14 -14.09
CA ASP A 56 16.50 -15.85 -15.25
C ASP A 56 15.03 -16.14 -14.94
N SER A 57 14.26 -15.07 -14.84
CA SER A 57 12.82 -15.05 -14.57
C SER A 57 12.04 -14.57 -15.80
N SER A 58 12.62 -14.69 -17.01
CA SER A 58 12.01 -14.22 -18.27
C SER A 58 10.82 -15.06 -18.72
N GLU A 59 10.60 -16.21 -18.10
CA GLU A 59 9.48 -17.12 -18.35
C GLU A 59 8.55 -17.20 -17.13
N ILE A 60 7.30 -17.61 -17.35
CA ILE A 60 6.32 -17.82 -16.26
C ILE A 60 6.73 -18.99 -15.36
N ASP A 61 6.22 -19.02 -14.12
CA ASP A 61 6.54 -20.10 -13.18
C ASP A 61 6.08 -21.46 -13.74
N ALA A 62 6.88 -22.51 -13.55
CA ALA A 62 6.53 -23.85 -13.99
C ALA A 62 5.47 -24.50 -13.07
N ASP A 63 4.57 -25.32 -13.64
CA ASP A 63 3.56 -26.10 -12.89
C ASP A 63 4.16 -27.24 -12.03
N LYS A 64 5.50 -27.37 -11.98
CA LYS A 64 6.16 -28.43 -11.22
C LYS A 64 5.70 -28.39 -9.76
N SER A 65 4.86 -29.35 -9.40
CA SER A 65 4.62 -29.71 -8.01
C SER A 65 5.98 -29.92 -7.36
N LEU A 66 6.17 -29.41 -6.14
CA LEU A 66 7.36 -29.67 -5.35
C LEU A 66 7.34 -31.15 -4.90
N VAL A 67 7.41 -32.08 -5.85
CA VAL A 67 7.91 -33.41 -5.55
C VAL A 67 9.40 -33.21 -5.38
N HIS A 68 9.85 -33.26 -4.13
CA HIS A 68 11.26 -33.44 -3.83
C HIS A 68 11.73 -34.62 -4.68
N PRO A 69 12.75 -34.46 -5.55
CA PRO A 69 13.42 -35.63 -6.07
C PRO A 69 13.95 -36.36 -4.84
N GLN A 70 13.36 -37.52 -4.52
CA GLN A 70 14.02 -38.47 -3.66
C GLN A 70 15.36 -38.72 -4.34
N THR A 71 16.42 -38.25 -3.70
CA THR A 71 17.78 -38.44 -4.20
C THR A 71 18.04 -39.93 -4.02
N ASP A 72 18.00 -40.68 -5.12
CA ASP A 72 18.48 -42.06 -5.13
C ASP A 72 19.99 -42.01 -4.83
N PRO A 73 20.44 -42.55 -3.68
CA PRO A 73 21.86 -42.52 -3.30
C PRO A 73 22.77 -43.33 -4.24
N TYR A 74 22.19 -44.08 -5.18
CA TYR A 74 22.91 -44.95 -6.11
C TYR A 74 22.71 -44.58 -7.59
N ALA A 75 22.16 -43.38 -7.88
CA ALA A 75 22.05 -42.92 -9.25
C ALA A 75 23.43 -42.67 -9.86
N ASP A 76 23.89 -43.60 -10.70
CA ASP A 76 25.11 -43.51 -11.48
C ASP A 76 25.04 -42.31 -12.44
N THR A 77 25.86 -41.28 -12.19
CA THR A 77 25.89 -40.04 -12.98
C THR A 77 26.77 -40.14 -14.24
N SER A 78 27.28 -41.32 -14.61
CA SER A 78 28.21 -41.47 -15.72
C SER A 78 27.56 -41.65 -17.12
N ALA A 79 26.23 -41.60 -17.23
CA ALA A 79 25.51 -41.90 -18.49
C ALA A 79 24.71 -40.73 -19.11
N LYS A 80 25.09 -39.46 -18.87
CA LYS A 80 24.41 -38.29 -19.48
C LYS A 80 25.27 -37.40 -20.39
N ASP A 81 26.37 -37.93 -20.90
CA ASP A 81 27.09 -37.35 -22.05
C ASP A 81 27.02 -38.32 -23.22
N LYS A 82 25.99 -38.20 -24.07
CA LYS A 82 25.93 -38.59 -25.51
C LYS A 82 24.48 -38.69 -26.02
N GLN A 83 23.97 -37.59 -26.58
CA GLN A 83 22.95 -37.52 -27.65
C GLN A 83 22.60 -36.03 -27.87
N GLY A 84 22.76 -35.40 -29.04
CA GLY A 84 23.18 -35.86 -30.35
C GLY A 84 23.53 -34.66 -31.25
N CYS A 85 24.35 -34.94 -32.27
CA CYS A 85 24.66 -34.05 -33.39
C CYS A 85 23.58 -34.18 -34.49
N GLY A 86 23.27 -33.07 -35.16
CA GLY A 86 22.45 -32.97 -36.39
C GLY A 86 21.48 -31.77 -36.28
N ASP A 87 21.36 -30.80 -37.17
CA ASP A 87 21.93 -30.58 -38.50
C ASP A 87 22.12 -29.08 -38.74
N LYS A 88 23.13 -28.74 -39.55
CA LYS A 88 23.39 -27.40 -40.08
C LYS A 88 22.46 -27.12 -41.25
N ASN A 89 21.66 -26.06 -41.16
CA ASN A 89 21.39 -25.06 -42.22
C ASN A 89 20.02 -24.41 -42.02
N ASN A 90 20.01 -23.23 -41.41
CA ASN A 90 19.16 -22.17 -41.91
C ASN A 90 19.78 -20.82 -41.54
N GLN A 91 20.41 -20.18 -42.52
CA GLN A 91 20.86 -18.80 -42.43
C GLN A 91 19.65 -17.89 -42.64
N ASP A 92 19.10 -17.38 -41.54
CA ASP A 92 18.38 -16.11 -41.50
C ASP A 92 18.62 -15.48 -40.13
N LYS A 93 19.60 -14.58 -40.05
CA LYS A 93 19.90 -13.77 -38.86
C LYS A 93 19.10 -12.46 -38.91
N PRO A 94 18.35 -12.14 -37.86
CA PRO A 94 18.54 -10.90 -37.13
C PRO A 94 19.57 -11.17 -36.02
N SER A 95 20.57 -10.30 -35.85
CA SER A 95 21.53 -10.40 -34.75
C SER A 95 20.81 -10.29 -33.40
N LYS A 96 20.39 -11.43 -32.82
CA LYS A 96 19.86 -11.45 -31.46
C LYS A 96 21.03 -11.25 -30.51
N ILE A 97 21.16 -10.04 -29.98
CA ILE A 97 22.06 -9.72 -28.87
C ILE A 97 21.64 -10.61 -27.70
N ASP A 98 22.52 -11.51 -27.26
CA ASP A 98 22.30 -12.34 -26.07
C ASP A 98 22.04 -11.41 -24.86
N PRO A 99 20.84 -11.47 -24.25
CA PRO A 99 20.55 -10.60 -23.12
C PRO A 99 21.43 -10.89 -21.90
N ASN A 100 21.98 -12.09 -21.78
CA ASN A 100 22.82 -12.51 -20.67
C ASN A 100 24.31 -12.39 -20.96
N GLN A 101 24.69 -11.73 -22.07
CA GLN A 101 26.09 -11.50 -22.42
C GLN A 101 26.86 -10.86 -21.25
N GLY A 102 27.95 -11.50 -20.80
CA GLY A 102 28.78 -11.07 -19.67
C GLY A 102 28.45 -11.75 -18.32
N ALA A 103 27.37 -12.52 -18.24
CA ALA A 103 27.06 -13.30 -17.04
C ALA A 103 28.02 -14.48 -16.87
N VAL A 104 28.48 -14.72 -15.64
CA VAL A 104 29.29 -15.91 -15.30
C VAL A 104 28.45 -17.18 -15.37
N GLN A 105 27.20 -17.07 -14.92
CA GLN A 105 26.26 -18.18 -14.88
C GLN A 105 24.84 -17.65 -15.06
N VAL A 106 24.03 -18.38 -15.82
CA VAL A 106 22.58 -18.17 -15.92
C VAL A 106 21.90 -19.38 -15.27
N ILE A 107 21.03 -19.11 -14.29
CA ILE A 107 20.30 -20.11 -13.53
C ILE A 107 18.81 -19.81 -13.67
N ASP A 108 18.01 -20.83 -13.91
CA ASP A 108 16.55 -20.72 -13.92
C ASP A 108 16.01 -20.21 -12.56
N PHE A 109 15.10 -19.24 -12.57
CA PHE A 109 14.59 -18.61 -11.35
C PHE A 109 13.85 -19.57 -10.41
N ASP A 110 13.20 -20.62 -10.94
CA ASP A 110 12.52 -21.63 -10.14
C ASP A 110 13.51 -22.63 -9.50
N HIS A 111 14.75 -22.70 -9.99
CA HIS A 111 15.78 -23.56 -9.42
C HIS A 111 16.34 -22.99 -8.10
N ARG A 112 16.12 -23.73 -6.99
CA ARG A 112 16.63 -23.35 -5.67
C ARG A 112 18.11 -23.69 -5.51
N THR A 113 18.97 -22.83 -6.05
CA THR A 113 20.42 -22.94 -5.84
C THR A 113 20.81 -22.34 -4.48
N LYS A 114 21.44 -23.15 -3.62
CA LYS A 114 21.99 -22.69 -2.33
C LYS A 114 23.32 -21.96 -2.57
N GLY A 115 23.64 -20.98 -1.71
CA GLY A 115 24.96 -20.34 -1.68
C GLY A 115 25.16 -19.15 -2.64
N LEU A 116 24.13 -18.72 -3.38
CA LEU A 116 24.22 -17.53 -4.23
C LEU A 116 24.39 -16.25 -3.39
N LYS A 117 25.48 -15.52 -3.65
CA LYS A 117 25.78 -14.20 -3.07
C LYS A 117 24.86 -13.14 -3.67
N ARG A 118 24.07 -12.46 -2.83
CA ARG A 118 23.03 -11.52 -3.30
C ARG A 118 23.61 -10.26 -3.92
N GLU A 119 24.82 -9.89 -3.52
CA GLU A 119 25.50 -8.67 -3.95
C GLU A 119 25.96 -8.75 -5.41
N ILE A 120 26.10 -9.97 -5.94
CA ILE A 120 26.54 -10.27 -7.32
C ILE A 120 25.56 -11.17 -8.06
N THR A 121 24.31 -11.24 -7.59
CA THR A 121 23.23 -11.94 -8.29
C THR A 121 22.16 -10.94 -8.71
N VAL A 122 21.82 -10.95 -10.00
CA VAL A 122 20.74 -10.12 -10.56
C VAL A 122 19.59 -11.02 -11.01
N ILE A 123 18.35 -10.56 -10.85
CA ILE A 123 17.18 -11.25 -11.42
C ILE A 123 16.81 -10.59 -12.74
N ARG A 124 16.81 -11.38 -13.81
CA ARG A 124 16.33 -10.93 -15.12
C ARG A 124 14.82 -11.09 -15.18
N LEU A 125 14.13 -9.97 -15.33
CA LEU A 125 12.69 -9.90 -15.54
C LEU A 125 12.36 -10.07 -17.04
N PRO A 126 11.14 -10.51 -17.39
CA PRO A 126 10.65 -10.47 -18.76
C PRO A 126 10.80 -9.06 -19.34
N SER A 127 11.18 -8.98 -20.62
CA SER A 127 11.38 -7.70 -21.32
C SER A 127 10.12 -6.84 -21.33
N PHE A 128 10.31 -5.53 -21.49
CA PHE A 128 9.21 -4.58 -21.65
C PHE A 128 8.25 -5.01 -22.77
N GLU A 129 8.81 -5.43 -23.91
CA GLU A 129 8.05 -5.86 -25.07
C GLU A 129 7.21 -7.12 -24.75
N GLN A 130 7.77 -8.07 -24.00
CA GLN A 130 7.03 -9.25 -23.55
C GLN A 130 5.88 -8.88 -22.61
N VAL A 131 6.14 -8.09 -21.56
CA VAL A 131 5.11 -7.74 -20.56
C VAL A 131 4.03 -6.81 -21.13
N ALA A 132 4.35 -6.03 -22.16
CA ALA A 132 3.39 -5.18 -22.85
C ALA A 132 2.32 -5.99 -23.60
N THR A 133 2.64 -7.23 -24.02
CA THR A 133 1.73 -8.07 -24.82
C THR A 133 1.26 -9.34 -24.13
N ASP A 134 1.96 -9.86 -23.11
CA ASP A 134 1.57 -11.06 -22.35
C ASP A 134 1.21 -10.72 -20.89
N ARG A 135 -0.08 -10.84 -20.58
CA ARG A 135 -0.63 -10.60 -19.24
C ARG A 135 -0.08 -11.53 -18.16
N TYR A 136 0.30 -12.77 -18.49
CA TYR A 136 0.88 -13.72 -17.53
C TYR A 136 2.30 -13.29 -17.17
N LEU A 137 3.11 -12.90 -18.15
CA LEU A 137 4.45 -12.36 -17.90
C LEU A 137 4.39 -11.05 -17.12
N TYR A 138 3.39 -10.19 -17.38
CA TYR A 138 3.17 -9.00 -16.56
C TYR A 138 2.88 -9.35 -15.08
N ALA A 139 1.95 -10.29 -14.84
CA ALA A 139 1.61 -10.71 -13.47
C ALA A 139 2.80 -11.37 -12.76
N HIS A 140 3.55 -12.21 -13.47
CA HIS A 140 4.77 -12.85 -12.97
C HIS A 140 5.83 -11.81 -12.62
N THR A 141 6.08 -10.84 -13.51
CA THR A 141 7.01 -9.73 -13.27
C THR A 141 6.63 -8.95 -12.02
N SER A 142 5.35 -8.61 -11.87
CA SER A 142 4.85 -7.94 -10.66
C SER A 142 5.15 -8.76 -9.41
N ARG A 143 4.84 -10.07 -9.40
CA ARG A 143 5.17 -10.94 -8.27
C ARG A 143 6.65 -10.91 -7.91
N VAL A 144 7.52 -11.12 -8.90
CA VAL A 144 8.97 -11.21 -8.68
C VAL A 144 9.54 -9.89 -8.17
N PHE A 145 9.11 -8.77 -8.76
CA PHE A 145 9.47 -7.43 -8.29
C PHE A 145 9.15 -7.22 -6.81
N HIS A 146 7.92 -7.55 -6.39
CA HIS A 146 7.47 -7.33 -5.01
C HIS A 146 8.22 -8.20 -3.98
N LEU A 147 8.80 -9.33 -4.38
CA LEU A 147 9.65 -10.16 -3.52
C LEU A 147 11.01 -9.53 -3.23
N GLU A 148 11.47 -8.62 -4.08
CA GLU A 148 12.77 -7.93 -3.98
C GLU A 148 12.64 -6.52 -3.36
N THR A 149 11.58 -6.28 -2.57
CA THR A 149 11.33 -5.00 -1.85
C THR A 149 11.96 -4.93 -0.46
N ASN A 150 12.42 -6.05 0.11
CA ASN A 150 13.09 -6.06 1.41
C ASN A 150 14.58 -5.71 1.25
N PRO A 151 15.07 -4.55 1.74
CA PRO A 151 16.44 -4.14 1.50
C PRO A 151 17.49 -5.10 2.11
N GLY A 152 17.14 -5.87 3.15
CA GLY A 152 18.04 -6.85 3.76
C GLY A 152 18.33 -8.08 2.90
N ASN A 153 17.48 -8.40 1.91
CA ASN A 153 17.69 -9.54 1.03
C ASN A 153 17.38 -9.27 -0.45
N ALA A 154 17.05 -8.05 -0.84
CA ALA A 154 16.79 -7.71 -2.22
C ALA A 154 18.03 -7.94 -3.09
N ARG A 155 17.80 -8.48 -4.28
CA ARG A 155 18.78 -8.52 -5.37
C ARG A 155 18.59 -7.34 -6.31
N ALA A 156 19.61 -7.09 -7.14
CA ALA A 156 19.43 -6.22 -8.29
C ALA A 156 18.41 -6.84 -9.26
N LEU A 157 17.68 -6.00 -9.97
CA LEU A 157 16.75 -6.41 -11.03
C LEU A 157 17.26 -5.86 -12.36
N VAL A 158 17.06 -6.62 -13.43
CA VAL A 158 17.36 -6.17 -14.79
C VAL A 158 16.19 -6.48 -15.71
N GLN A 159 15.77 -5.48 -16.49
CA GLN A 159 14.71 -5.63 -17.49
C GLN A 159 15.17 -5.08 -18.84
N ARG A 160 14.99 -5.87 -19.89
CA ARG A 160 15.28 -5.45 -21.26
C ARG A 160 14.22 -4.48 -21.78
N HIS A 161 14.67 -3.37 -22.37
CA HIS A 161 13.86 -2.37 -23.08
C HIS A 161 14.52 -2.09 -24.44
N GLY A 162 13.95 -2.62 -25.53
CA GLY A 162 14.55 -2.60 -26.85
C GLY A 162 15.89 -3.34 -26.90
N GLN A 163 16.98 -2.60 -27.11
CA GLN A 163 18.36 -3.15 -27.21
C GLN A 163 19.20 -2.90 -25.95
N ARG A 164 18.62 -2.29 -24.90
CA ARG A 164 19.33 -1.94 -23.66
C ARG A 164 18.59 -2.48 -22.45
N ASP A 165 19.32 -2.68 -21.37
CA ASP A 165 18.79 -3.13 -20.10
C ASP A 165 18.61 -1.94 -19.15
N VAL A 166 17.44 -1.85 -18.52
CA VAL A 166 17.22 -1.05 -17.31
C VAL A 166 17.72 -1.89 -16.14
N TRP A 167 18.75 -1.41 -15.47
CA TRP A 167 19.27 -1.98 -14.24
C TRP A 167 18.67 -1.26 -13.04
N LEU A 168 18.15 -1.99 -12.06
CA LEU A 168 17.71 -1.47 -10.78
C LEU A 168 18.58 -2.05 -9.68
N ASN A 169 19.32 -1.19 -8.99
CA ASN A 169 20.04 -1.58 -7.79
C ASN A 169 19.03 -1.91 -6.66
N PRO A 170 19.44 -2.73 -5.67
CA PRO A 170 18.56 -3.04 -4.54
C PRO A 170 18.02 -1.79 -3.83
N PRO A 171 16.83 -1.85 -3.19
CA PRO A 171 16.25 -0.73 -2.45
C PRO A 171 17.20 -0.16 -1.39
N PRO A 172 17.08 1.15 -1.07
CA PRO A 172 17.92 1.79 -0.07
C PRO A 172 17.72 1.15 1.30
N ILE A 173 18.80 1.11 2.08
CA ILE A 173 18.73 0.75 3.50
C ILE A 173 17.99 1.88 4.22
N PRO A 174 17.02 1.60 5.10
CA PRO A 174 16.34 2.62 5.90
C PRO A 174 17.33 3.50 6.69
N LEU A 175 16.98 4.77 6.89
CA LEU A 175 17.76 5.67 7.72
C LEU A 175 17.72 5.21 9.18
N SER A 176 18.82 5.46 9.91
CA SER A 176 18.79 5.43 11.37
C SER A 176 17.87 6.53 11.90
N MET A 177 17.49 6.41 13.17
CA MET A 177 16.68 7.44 13.83
C MET A 177 17.37 8.81 13.82
N GLU A 178 18.69 8.85 14.03
CA GLU A 178 19.47 10.10 14.05
C GLU A 178 19.54 10.76 12.67
N GLU A 179 19.80 9.99 11.62
CA GLU A 179 19.75 10.52 10.25
C GLU A 179 18.33 10.99 9.90
N PHE A 180 17.31 10.26 10.34
CA PHE A 180 15.92 10.62 10.06
C PHE A 180 15.49 11.90 10.79
N ASP A 181 15.89 12.05 12.06
CA ASP A 181 15.69 13.28 12.82
C ASP A 181 16.40 14.46 12.14
N SER A 182 17.64 14.27 11.68
CA SER A 182 18.42 15.30 10.98
C SER A 182 17.72 15.79 9.72
N VAL A 183 17.09 14.89 8.94
CA VAL A 183 16.31 15.27 7.76
C VAL A 183 15.10 16.13 8.15
N PHE A 184 14.36 15.75 9.18
CA PHE A 184 13.16 16.48 9.62
C PHE A 184 13.47 17.79 10.35
N GLU A 185 14.69 17.94 10.86
CA GLU A 185 15.16 19.13 11.58
C GLU A 185 15.95 20.12 10.71
N LEU A 186 16.05 19.87 9.40
CA LEU A 186 16.51 20.88 8.46
C LEU A 186 15.67 22.17 8.60
N PRO A 187 16.25 23.36 8.36
CA PRO A 187 15.61 24.65 8.60
C PRO A 187 14.56 24.99 7.53
N TYR A 188 13.53 24.15 7.43
CA TYR A 188 12.42 24.32 6.50
C TYR A 188 11.64 25.59 6.86
N THR A 189 11.27 26.37 5.84
CA THR A 189 10.50 27.61 6.04
C THR A 189 9.09 27.35 6.58
N ARG A 190 8.57 26.13 6.37
CA ARG A 190 7.18 25.70 6.68
C ARG A 190 6.09 26.61 6.08
N LYS A 191 6.46 27.41 5.07
CA LYS A 191 5.57 28.35 4.37
C LYS A 191 5.42 27.93 2.91
N PRO A 192 4.27 28.25 2.27
CA PRO A 192 4.14 28.09 0.83
C PRO A 192 5.25 28.81 0.07
N HIS A 193 5.60 28.30 -1.11
CA HIS A 193 6.56 28.96 -1.98
C HIS A 193 6.07 30.38 -2.34
N PRO A 194 6.92 31.43 -2.28
CA PRO A 194 6.50 32.82 -2.51
C PRO A 194 5.79 33.05 -3.85
N ALA A 195 6.08 32.24 -4.87
CA ALA A 195 5.43 32.31 -6.18
C ALA A 195 3.89 32.16 -6.13
N TYR A 196 3.32 31.55 -5.10
CA TYR A 196 1.87 31.43 -4.94
C TYR A 196 1.21 32.74 -4.45
N GLY A 197 1.97 33.71 -3.95
CA GLY A 197 1.47 35.00 -3.48
C GLY A 197 0.34 34.84 -2.45
N LYS A 198 -0.87 35.31 -2.80
CA LYS A 198 -2.08 35.25 -1.94
C LYS A 198 -3.01 34.08 -2.26
N LEU A 199 -2.61 33.16 -3.14
CA LEU A 199 -3.44 32.02 -3.50
C LEU A 199 -3.59 31.09 -2.31
N LYS A 200 -4.83 30.69 -2.01
CA LYS A 200 -5.10 29.65 -1.03
C LYS A 200 -4.68 28.31 -1.60
N ILE A 201 -3.88 27.55 -0.84
CA ILE A 201 -3.42 26.21 -1.21
C ILE A 201 -4.11 25.21 -0.27
N PRO A 202 -5.22 24.55 -0.68
CA PRO A 202 -5.96 23.65 0.19
C PRO A 202 -5.11 22.53 0.80
N ALA A 203 -4.12 22.03 0.05
CA ALA A 203 -3.19 21.02 0.52
C ALA A 203 -2.30 21.54 1.67
N PHE A 204 -1.87 22.80 1.61
CA PHE A 204 -1.08 23.43 2.68
C PHE A 204 -1.90 23.55 3.96
N ASP A 205 -3.15 24.03 3.87
CA ASP A 205 -4.04 24.16 5.03
C ASP A 205 -4.23 22.82 5.76
N MET A 206 -4.27 21.71 5.00
CA MET A 206 -4.41 20.37 5.54
C MET A 206 -3.16 19.93 6.32
N ILE A 207 -1.95 20.23 5.81
CA ILE A 207 -0.69 19.70 6.36
C ILE A 207 0.04 20.66 7.31
N ARG A 208 -0.33 21.95 7.37
CA ARG A 208 0.39 23.02 8.11
C ARG A 208 0.73 22.62 9.56
N PHE A 209 -0.23 22.00 10.26
CA PHE A 209 -0.11 21.54 11.65
C PHE A 209 -0.14 20.02 11.80
N SER A 210 0.17 19.29 10.73
CA SER A 210 0.33 17.84 10.73
C SER A 210 1.82 17.52 10.85
N ILE A 211 2.16 16.61 11.77
CA ILE A 211 3.54 16.22 12.05
C ILE A 211 3.69 14.73 11.79
N ASN A 212 4.67 14.39 10.95
CA ASN A 212 5.01 13.02 10.64
C ASN A 212 6.02 12.48 11.67
N ILE A 213 5.69 11.39 12.36
CA ILE A 213 6.53 10.74 13.38
C ILE A 213 7.29 9.52 12.84
N MET A 214 6.90 8.98 11.68
CA MET A 214 7.52 7.81 11.07
C MET A 214 7.11 7.59 9.61
N ARG A 215 7.96 6.91 8.84
CA ARG A 215 7.67 6.46 7.47
C ARG A 215 7.83 4.95 7.32
N GLY A 216 7.28 4.41 6.24
CA GLY A 216 7.24 2.98 5.94
C GLY A 216 5.95 2.30 6.41
N CYS A 217 5.66 1.13 5.85
CA CYS A 217 4.49 0.34 6.22
C CYS A 217 4.70 -1.15 5.95
N PHE A 218 4.64 -1.99 6.98
CA PHE A 218 4.67 -3.46 6.83
C PHE A 218 3.29 -4.08 6.57
N GLY A 219 2.28 -3.24 6.31
CA GLY A 219 0.89 -3.62 6.15
C GLY A 219 0.63 -4.52 4.94
N GLY A 220 1.35 -4.29 3.84
CA GLY A 220 1.27 -5.09 2.61
C GLY A 220 -0.07 -5.02 1.88
N CYS A 221 -0.85 -3.94 2.03
CA CYS A 221 -2.12 -3.78 1.34
C CYS A 221 -1.88 -3.67 -0.17
N THR A 222 -2.48 -4.53 -0.98
CA THR A 222 -2.13 -4.68 -2.41
C THR A 222 -2.46 -3.47 -3.28
N PHE A 223 -3.38 -2.62 -2.83
CA PHE A 223 -3.79 -1.39 -3.50
C PHE A 223 -2.97 -0.16 -3.10
N CYS A 224 -2.03 -0.31 -2.16
CA CYS A 224 -1.20 0.76 -1.62
C CYS A 224 0.26 0.54 -2.05
N SER A 225 0.93 1.60 -2.50
CA SER A 225 2.33 1.57 -2.96
C SER A 225 3.34 2.07 -1.91
N ILE A 226 2.92 2.26 -0.65
CA ILE A 226 3.81 2.77 0.42
C ILE A 226 4.97 1.81 0.66
N THR A 227 4.75 0.50 0.57
CA THR A 227 5.80 -0.50 0.79
C THR A 227 6.91 -0.38 -0.24
N GLU A 228 6.55 -0.13 -1.50
CA GLU A 228 7.46 0.00 -2.64
C GLU A 228 8.15 1.37 -2.66
N HIS A 229 7.47 2.41 -2.14
CA HIS A 229 7.97 3.78 -2.12
C HIS A 229 8.82 4.09 -0.87
N GLU A 230 8.25 3.89 0.33
CA GLU A 230 8.90 4.20 1.61
C GLU A 230 9.59 3.01 2.27
N GLY A 231 9.34 1.79 1.78
CA GLY A 231 9.85 0.56 2.36
C GLY A 231 8.89 -0.07 3.38
N ARG A 232 9.12 -1.36 3.64
CA ARG A 232 8.37 -2.13 4.64
C ARG A 232 8.83 -1.91 6.09
N ILE A 233 10.06 -1.46 6.27
CA ILE A 233 10.70 -1.29 7.59
C ILE A 233 10.32 0.09 8.09
N ILE A 234 9.80 0.16 9.32
CA ILE A 234 9.40 1.43 9.93
C ILE A 234 10.65 2.23 10.31
N GLN A 235 10.73 3.45 9.81
CA GLN A 235 11.70 4.46 10.23
C GLN A 235 10.98 5.44 11.14
N SER A 236 11.36 5.48 12.41
CA SER A 236 10.72 6.33 13.43
C SER A 236 11.65 7.45 13.85
N ARG A 237 11.09 8.65 14.04
CA ARG A 237 11.79 9.77 14.67
C ARG A 237 12.00 9.54 16.16
N SER A 238 12.93 10.27 16.76
CA SER A 238 13.00 10.34 18.22
C SER A 238 11.84 11.13 18.79
N GLU A 239 11.53 10.88 20.08
CA GLU A 239 10.56 11.71 20.78
C GLU A 239 11.01 13.17 20.85
N ASP A 240 12.31 13.43 20.97
CA ASP A 240 12.85 14.78 21.08
C ASP A 240 12.69 15.56 19.78
N SER A 241 12.98 14.94 18.63
CA SER A 241 12.79 15.55 17.31
C SER A 241 11.35 15.97 17.08
N VAL A 242 10.40 15.07 17.37
CA VAL A 242 8.97 15.35 17.23
C VAL A 242 8.54 16.50 18.14
N ILE A 243 9.03 16.53 19.38
CA ILE A 243 8.70 17.59 20.33
C ILE A 243 9.26 18.94 19.87
N ARG A 244 10.53 18.99 19.43
CA ARG A 244 11.14 20.21 18.86
C ARG A 244 10.35 20.76 17.68
N GLU A 245 9.82 19.89 16.82
CA GLU A 245 8.98 20.36 15.70
C GLU A 245 7.64 20.93 16.18
N ILE A 246 6.99 20.31 17.18
CA ILE A 246 5.77 20.88 17.79
C ILE A 246 6.06 22.27 18.37
N GLU A 247 7.18 22.42 19.07
CA GLU A 247 7.61 23.70 19.64
C GLU A 247 7.92 24.72 18.56
N THR A 248 8.61 24.31 17.49
CA THR A 248 8.88 25.18 16.33
C THR A 248 7.59 25.69 15.71
N ILE A 249 6.59 24.84 15.47
CA ILE A 249 5.29 25.27 14.96
C ILE A 249 4.62 26.25 15.94
N ARG A 250 4.61 25.91 17.23
CA ARG A 250 4.00 26.73 18.28
C ARG A 250 4.61 28.13 18.33
N ASP A 251 5.93 28.23 18.18
CA ASP A 251 6.69 29.45 18.41
C ASP A 251 6.89 30.29 17.13
N THR A 252 6.77 29.69 15.95
CA THR A 252 7.02 30.38 14.66
C THR A 252 5.78 30.67 13.82
N ASP A 253 4.66 29.96 14.06
CA ASP A 253 3.42 30.15 13.31
C ASP A 253 2.40 30.99 14.09
N GLU A 254 2.22 32.24 13.68
CA GLU A 254 1.32 33.22 14.33
C GLU A 254 -0.15 32.79 14.35
N GLU A 255 -0.57 31.89 13.44
CA GLU A 255 -1.94 31.37 13.40
C GLU A 255 -2.13 30.10 14.25
N PHE A 256 -1.10 29.63 14.95
CA PHE A 256 -1.18 28.43 15.77
C PHE A 256 -2.05 28.65 17.01
N LYS A 257 -3.20 27.96 17.06
CA LYS A 257 -4.19 28.10 18.16
C LYS A 257 -4.04 27.07 19.29
N GLY A 258 -2.95 26.32 19.29
CA GLY A 258 -2.69 25.23 20.22
C GLY A 258 -3.21 23.85 19.78
N ASN A 259 -3.53 23.66 18.50
CA ASN A 259 -4.05 22.39 17.99
C ASN A 259 -3.12 21.80 16.93
N ILE A 260 -2.59 20.61 17.19
CA ILE A 260 -1.90 19.78 16.18
C ILE A 260 -2.96 18.95 15.47
N SER A 261 -3.06 19.10 14.14
CA SER A 261 -4.13 18.49 13.33
C SER A 261 -3.93 16.99 13.10
N ASP A 262 -2.68 16.54 13.12
CA ASP A 262 -2.32 15.12 13.13
C ASP A 262 -0.91 14.93 13.69
N LEU A 263 -0.71 13.87 14.49
CA LEU A 263 0.60 13.43 14.96
C LEU A 263 0.77 11.95 14.61
N GLY A 264 1.18 11.66 13.38
CA GLY A 264 1.04 10.32 12.81
C GLY A 264 2.00 10.05 11.67
N GLY A 265 1.59 9.21 10.74
CA GLY A 265 2.38 8.80 9.59
C GLY A 265 1.49 7.96 8.66
N PRO A 266 2.06 7.23 7.68
CA PRO A 266 1.29 6.39 6.75
C PRO A 266 0.29 5.47 7.45
N THR A 267 0.64 4.99 8.65
CA THR A 267 -0.28 4.30 9.56
C THR A 267 0.04 4.70 11.00
N ALA A 268 -0.75 5.58 11.61
CA ALA A 268 -0.43 6.25 12.88
C ALA A 268 0.11 5.33 14.00
N ASN A 269 -0.38 4.10 14.09
CA ASN A 269 -0.04 3.18 15.18
C ASN A 269 1.14 2.23 14.92
N MET A 270 1.96 2.47 13.89
CA MET A 270 3.16 1.64 13.63
C MET A 270 4.48 2.24 14.18
N TYR A 271 4.43 3.41 14.82
CA TYR A 271 5.62 4.06 15.40
C TYR A 271 6.40 3.10 16.32
N ARG A 272 7.68 2.89 16.01
CA ARG A 272 8.61 1.97 16.68
C ARG A 272 8.21 0.48 16.70
N LEU A 273 7.22 0.07 15.90
CA LEU A 273 6.93 -1.35 15.69
C LEU A 273 7.91 -1.92 14.66
N GLN A 274 8.56 -3.03 15.02
CA GLN A 274 9.58 -3.68 14.19
C GLN A 274 9.59 -5.19 14.40
N CYS A 275 10.35 -5.93 13.59
CA CYS A 275 10.56 -7.35 13.87
C CYS A 275 11.34 -7.51 15.18
N LYS A 276 11.05 -8.60 15.91
CA LYS A 276 11.73 -8.93 17.17
C LYS A 276 13.19 -9.31 16.98
N ASP A 277 13.55 -9.82 15.80
CA ASP A 277 14.91 -10.26 15.47
C ASP A 277 15.36 -9.67 14.11
N PRO A 278 16.43 -8.85 14.08
CA PRO A 278 17.00 -8.30 12.86
C PRO A 278 17.43 -9.35 11.82
N LYS A 279 17.87 -10.54 12.26
CA LYS A 279 18.26 -11.62 11.34
C LYS A 279 17.06 -12.17 10.60
N ILE A 280 15.93 -12.34 11.30
CA ILE A 280 14.66 -12.75 10.69
C ILE A 280 14.17 -11.67 9.73
N GLU A 281 14.20 -10.41 10.14
CA GLU A 281 13.77 -9.28 9.30
C GLU A 281 14.57 -9.21 7.99
N THR A 282 15.89 -9.32 8.09
CA THR A 282 16.82 -9.29 6.96
C THR A 282 16.56 -10.43 5.98
N ALA A 283 16.23 -11.64 6.47
CA ALA A 283 15.94 -12.79 5.62
C ALA A 283 14.47 -12.89 5.13
N CYS A 284 13.57 -12.05 5.64
CA CYS A 284 12.13 -12.19 5.43
C CYS A 284 11.70 -11.89 3.98
N ARG A 285 10.89 -12.80 3.40
CA ARG A 285 10.27 -12.67 2.06
C ARG A 285 8.75 -12.46 2.08
N ARG A 286 8.13 -12.35 3.27
CA ARG A 286 6.67 -12.12 3.37
C ARG A 286 6.30 -10.73 2.86
N LEU A 287 5.23 -10.62 2.07
CA LEU A 287 4.72 -9.32 1.59
C LEU A 287 3.97 -8.52 2.67
N SER A 288 3.46 -9.19 3.70
CA SER A 288 2.78 -8.54 4.84
C SER A 288 3.16 -9.20 6.15
N CYS A 289 3.31 -8.37 7.19
CA CYS A 289 3.50 -8.82 8.57
C CYS A 289 2.17 -9.02 9.32
N VAL A 290 1.03 -8.70 8.70
CA VAL A 290 -0.28 -8.59 9.35
C VAL A 290 -1.40 -9.29 8.57
N TYR A 291 -1.02 -10.07 7.55
CA TYR A 291 -1.92 -10.92 6.77
C TYR A 291 -1.25 -12.29 6.52
N PRO A 292 -2.00 -13.42 6.52
CA PRO A 292 -3.43 -13.56 6.88
C PRO A 292 -3.72 -13.34 8.37
N GLY A 293 -2.68 -13.25 9.19
CA GLY A 293 -2.75 -12.78 10.57
C GLY A 293 -1.44 -12.08 10.95
N ILE A 294 -1.41 -11.56 12.17
CA ILE A 294 -0.23 -10.89 12.72
C ILE A 294 0.92 -11.89 12.87
N CYS A 295 2.06 -11.57 12.28
CA CYS A 295 3.28 -12.35 12.34
C CYS A 295 3.73 -12.51 13.80
N PRO A 296 4.04 -13.73 14.29
CA PRO A 296 4.50 -13.93 15.66
C PRO A 296 5.84 -13.25 15.96
N ASN A 297 6.63 -12.98 14.91
CA ASN A 297 7.92 -12.28 15.01
C ASN A 297 7.78 -10.75 14.94
N LEU A 298 6.57 -10.20 14.80
CA LEU A 298 6.35 -8.75 14.82
C LEU A 298 6.16 -8.28 16.27
N GLY A 299 6.87 -7.24 16.68
CA GLY A 299 6.57 -6.49 17.91
C GLY A 299 5.31 -5.65 17.72
N THR A 300 4.38 -5.73 18.68
CA THR A 300 3.08 -5.02 18.63
C THR A 300 2.84 -4.12 19.86
N ASP A 301 3.92 -3.74 20.55
CA ASP A 301 3.85 -2.91 21.75
C ASP A 301 3.73 -1.43 21.37
N HIS A 302 2.61 -0.79 21.71
CA HIS A 302 2.38 0.63 21.38
C HIS A 302 2.84 1.58 22.50
N LYS A 303 3.44 1.08 23.60
CA LYS A 303 3.95 1.93 24.69
C LYS A 303 4.84 3.09 24.22
N PRO A 304 5.76 2.93 23.26
CA PRO A 304 6.57 4.07 22.81
C PRO A 304 5.72 5.17 22.17
N LEU A 305 4.65 4.80 21.47
CA LEU A 305 3.71 5.75 20.86
C LEU A 305 2.85 6.45 21.91
N THR A 306 2.30 5.72 22.88
CA THR A 306 1.49 6.35 23.95
C THR A 306 2.34 7.24 24.84
N LYS A 307 3.62 6.91 25.05
CA LYS A 307 4.59 7.79 25.72
C LYS A 307 4.79 9.10 24.96
N LEU A 308 5.01 9.04 23.65
CA LEU A 308 5.16 10.23 22.80
C LEU A 308 3.90 11.11 22.86
N TYR A 309 2.71 10.53 22.70
CA TYR A 309 1.44 11.25 22.77
C TYR A 309 1.25 11.97 24.11
N ARG A 310 1.55 11.29 25.22
CA ARG A 310 1.46 11.88 26.56
C ARG A 310 2.45 13.00 26.77
N ARG A 311 3.68 12.85 26.28
CA ARG A 311 4.71 13.89 26.36
C ARG A 311 4.29 15.12 25.56
N ALA A 312 3.90 14.93 24.30
CA ALA A 312 3.47 16.00 23.43
C ALA A 312 2.25 16.77 23.98
N ARG A 313 1.29 16.07 24.61
CA ARG A 313 0.11 16.68 25.24
C ARG A 313 0.45 17.56 26.45
N LYS A 314 1.58 17.34 27.12
CA LYS A 314 2.00 18.14 28.29
C LYS A 314 2.70 19.44 27.91
N LEU A 315 3.01 19.66 26.63
CA LEU A 315 3.69 20.87 26.18
C LEU A 315 2.83 22.12 26.42
N LYS A 316 3.45 23.14 27.05
CA LYS A 316 2.81 24.44 27.24
C LYS A 316 2.50 25.07 25.89
N GLY A 317 1.30 25.64 25.75
CA GLY A 317 0.79 26.21 24.50
C GLY A 317 0.07 25.20 23.59
N VAL A 318 0.22 23.90 23.83
CA VAL A 318 -0.53 22.86 23.11
C VAL A 318 -1.78 22.49 23.91
N LYS A 319 -2.96 22.66 23.29
CA LYS A 319 -4.28 22.36 23.87
C LYS A 319 -4.76 20.98 23.48
N ARG A 320 -4.60 20.60 22.20
CA ARG A 320 -5.05 19.31 21.67
C ARG A 320 -4.09 18.80 20.61
N ILE A 321 -3.96 17.47 20.58
CA ILE A 321 -3.25 16.73 19.54
C ILE A 321 -4.23 15.71 19.01
N PHE A 322 -4.55 15.82 17.73
CA PHE A 322 -5.43 14.88 17.04
C PHE A 322 -4.63 13.78 16.36
N ILE A 323 -5.23 12.59 16.25
CA ILE A 323 -4.76 11.53 15.35
C ILE A 323 -5.82 11.38 14.26
N ALA A 324 -5.53 11.95 13.09
CA ALA A 324 -6.37 11.94 11.91
C ALA A 324 -5.85 10.98 10.83
N SER A 325 -4.59 10.54 10.95
CA SER A 325 -4.00 9.47 10.14
C SER A 325 -4.71 8.12 10.34
N GLY A 326 -4.77 7.33 9.27
CA GLY A 326 -5.32 5.98 9.33
C GLY A 326 -4.52 5.09 10.29
N LEU A 327 -5.19 4.14 10.94
CA LEU A 327 -4.55 3.19 11.85
C LEU A 327 -4.98 1.75 11.54
N ARG A 328 -4.13 0.80 11.92
CA ARG A 328 -4.39 -0.64 11.81
C ARG A 328 -5.14 -1.11 13.05
N TYR A 329 -6.45 -1.23 12.93
CA TYR A 329 -7.34 -1.66 14.03
C TYR A 329 -7.02 -3.08 14.51
N ASP A 330 -6.58 -3.94 13.60
CA ASP A 330 -6.12 -5.30 13.90
C ASP A 330 -4.88 -5.32 14.81
N LEU A 331 -3.96 -4.37 14.65
CA LEU A 331 -2.85 -4.15 15.60
C LEU A 331 -3.35 -3.51 16.90
N ALA A 332 -4.22 -2.50 16.81
CA ALA A 332 -4.69 -1.77 17.98
C ALA A 332 -5.45 -2.67 18.97
N VAL A 333 -6.19 -3.68 18.49
CA VAL A 333 -6.90 -4.65 19.35
C VAL A 333 -5.93 -5.46 20.25
N ARG A 334 -4.66 -5.59 19.87
CA ARG A 334 -3.64 -6.25 20.71
C ARG A 334 -3.21 -5.40 21.91
N ASP A 335 -3.49 -4.10 21.88
CA ASP A 335 -3.07 -3.15 22.90
C ASP A 335 -4.25 -2.25 23.34
N PRO A 336 -5.10 -2.71 24.27
CA PRO A 336 -6.22 -1.93 24.77
C PRO A 336 -5.82 -0.62 25.45
N GLU A 337 -4.58 -0.52 25.96
CA GLU A 337 -4.03 0.69 26.57
C GLU A 337 -3.87 1.80 25.53
N TYR A 338 -3.35 1.46 24.36
CA TYR A 338 -3.29 2.36 23.21
C TYR A 338 -4.67 2.88 22.79
N ILE A 339 -5.68 2.00 22.67
CA ILE A 339 -7.04 2.42 22.31
C ILE A 339 -7.59 3.38 23.36
N LYS A 340 -7.36 3.09 24.65
CA LYS A 340 -7.79 3.97 25.75
C LYS A 340 -7.16 5.36 25.63
N GLU A 341 -5.84 5.48 25.44
CA GLU A 341 -5.18 6.79 25.26
C GLU A 341 -5.73 7.53 24.03
N LEU A 342 -5.79 6.85 22.88
CA LEU A 342 -6.27 7.40 21.61
C LEU A 342 -7.67 8.01 21.74
N VAL A 343 -8.63 7.24 22.25
CA VAL A 343 -10.04 7.64 22.34
C VAL A 343 -10.25 8.74 23.39
N THR A 344 -9.57 8.60 24.53
CA THR A 344 -9.71 9.55 25.66
C THR A 344 -9.12 10.91 25.31
N HIS A 345 -8.02 10.98 24.54
CA HIS A 345 -7.29 12.23 24.39
C HIS A 345 -7.22 12.77 22.97
N HIS A 346 -7.20 11.92 21.95
CA HIS A 346 -6.78 12.32 20.60
C HIS A 346 -7.86 12.21 19.51
N VAL A 347 -8.99 11.57 19.79
CA VAL A 347 -10.13 11.54 18.86
C VAL A 347 -11.06 12.73 19.12
N GLY A 348 -11.19 13.62 18.13
CA GLY A 348 -12.02 14.84 18.19
C GLY A 348 -13.53 14.61 18.06
N GLY A 349 -13.97 13.37 17.82
CA GLY A 349 -15.39 13.00 17.67
C GLY A 349 -15.59 11.91 16.62
N ARG A 350 -14.75 11.89 15.60
CA ARG A 350 -14.78 10.91 14.52
C ARG A 350 -13.40 10.28 14.37
N LEU A 351 -13.34 8.96 14.35
CA LEU A 351 -12.11 8.23 14.06
C LEU A 351 -12.26 7.50 12.73
N LYS A 352 -11.38 7.81 11.78
CA LYS A 352 -11.34 7.14 10.48
C LYS A 352 -10.73 5.75 10.66
N ILE A 353 -11.40 4.74 10.16
CA ILE A 353 -10.92 3.36 10.19
C ILE A 353 -11.19 2.71 8.85
N ALA A 354 -10.24 1.96 8.30
CA ALA A 354 -10.33 1.45 6.94
C ALA A 354 -10.40 -0.08 6.92
N PRO A 355 -11.58 -0.68 7.13
CA PRO A 355 -11.80 -2.11 6.87
C PRO A 355 -11.70 -2.45 5.38
N GLU A 356 -11.90 -1.46 4.50
CA GLU A 356 -11.86 -1.51 3.04
C GLU A 356 -12.94 -2.36 2.36
N HIS A 357 -13.29 -3.51 2.92
CA HIS A 357 -14.36 -4.38 2.43
C HIS A 357 -14.91 -5.27 3.58
N THR A 358 -15.99 -6.02 3.33
CA THR A 358 -16.57 -6.99 4.29
C THR A 358 -16.31 -8.44 3.87
N GLU A 359 -16.32 -8.70 2.57
CA GLU A 359 -16.24 -10.05 2.02
C GLU A 359 -14.80 -10.59 1.94
N GLU A 360 -14.62 -11.84 2.41
CA GLU A 360 -13.32 -12.50 2.54
C GLU A 360 -12.61 -12.67 1.19
N ASP A 361 -13.33 -13.02 0.13
CA ASP A 361 -12.74 -13.21 -1.20
C ASP A 361 -12.12 -11.90 -1.69
N THR A 362 -12.80 -10.76 -1.56
CA THR A 362 -12.22 -9.45 -1.88
C THR A 362 -11.07 -9.10 -0.93
N LEU A 363 -11.26 -9.25 0.39
CA LEU A 363 -10.25 -8.90 1.40
C LEU A 363 -8.94 -9.70 1.24
N SER A 364 -9.03 -10.95 0.79
CA SER A 364 -7.88 -11.80 0.53
C SER A 364 -6.99 -11.29 -0.62
N LYS A 365 -7.59 -10.64 -1.63
CA LYS A 365 -6.86 -9.95 -2.72
C LYS A 365 -6.35 -8.58 -2.29
N MET A 366 -6.92 -8.01 -1.23
CA MET A 366 -6.47 -6.75 -0.60
C MET A 366 -5.37 -6.96 0.46
N MET A 367 -5.13 -8.22 0.88
CA MET A 367 -4.31 -8.58 2.05
C MET A 367 -4.78 -7.89 3.34
N LYS A 368 -6.10 -7.89 3.55
CA LYS A 368 -6.74 -7.32 4.74
C LYS A 368 -7.38 -8.43 5.59
N PRO A 369 -7.43 -8.27 6.92
CA PRO A 369 -8.15 -9.21 7.76
C PRO A 369 -9.66 -9.08 7.56
N GLY A 370 -10.39 -10.17 7.81
CA GLY A 370 -11.85 -10.19 7.81
C GLY A 370 -12.49 -9.15 8.76
N ILE A 371 -13.77 -8.86 8.53
CA ILE A 371 -14.53 -7.82 9.26
C ILE A 371 -14.63 -8.06 10.78
N GLY A 372 -14.37 -9.29 11.24
CA GLY A 372 -14.35 -9.64 12.67
C GLY A 372 -13.38 -8.76 13.50
N ALA A 373 -12.21 -8.42 12.95
CA ALA A 373 -11.24 -7.55 13.62
C ALA A 373 -11.78 -6.12 13.81
N TYR A 374 -12.57 -5.62 12.85
CA TYR A 374 -13.26 -4.33 12.99
C TYR A 374 -14.28 -4.36 14.13
N HIS A 375 -15.07 -5.44 14.25
CA HIS A 375 -16.04 -5.57 15.34
C HIS A 375 -15.39 -5.62 16.72
N GLN A 376 -14.24 -6.30 16.86
CA GLN A 376 -13.47 -6.31 18.10
C GLN A 376 -12.96 -4.91 18.45
N PHE A 377 -12.39 -4.19 17.48
CA PHE A 377 -11.96 -2.81 17.67
C PHE A 377 -13.12 -1.89 18.08
N LYS A 378 -14.27 -1.99 17.40
CA LYS A 378 -15.47 -1.21 17.72
C LYS A 378 -15.92 -1.41 19.16
N LYS A 379 -15.93 -2.65 19.67
CA LYS A 379 -16.29 -2.94 21.06
C LYS A 379 -15.38 -2.21 22.06
N LEU A 380 -14.08 -2.19 21.81
CA LEU A 380 -13.11 -1.48 22.66
C LEU A 380 -13.25 0.04 22.52
N PHE A 381 -13.42 0.54 21.30
CA PHE A 381 -13.65 1.96 21.01
C PHE A 381 -14.89 2.49 21.75
N ASP A 382 -16.04 1.81 21.62
CA ASP A 382 -17.29 2.21 22.27
C ASP A 382 -17.16 2.19 23.80
N ARG A 383 -16.50 1.15 24.34
CA ARG A 383 -16.22 1.03 25.78
C ARG A 383 -15.42 2.21 26.30
N TYR A 384 -14.29 2.52 25.67
CA TYR A 384 -13.42 3.61 26.14
C TYR A 384 -14.00 5.00 25.85
N SER A 385 -14.80 5.16 24.78
CA SER A 385 -15.54 6.41 24.51
C SER A 385 -16.53 6.70 25.64
N LYS A 386 -17.28 5.67 26.06
CA LYS A 386 -18.23 5.76 27.18
C LYS A 386 -17.52 6.06 28.50
N GLN A 387 -16.39 5.41 28.78
CA GLN A 387 -15.57 5.68 29.98
C GLN A 387 -15.01 7.11 29.98
N ALA A 388 -14.65 7.65 28.82
CA ALA A 388 -14.19 9.02 28.67
C ALA A 388 -15.34 10.06 28.69
N GLY A 389 -16.60 9.62 28.78
CA GLY A 389 -17.77 10.49 28.76
C GLY A 389 -17.98 11.21 27.41
N LYS A 390 -17.48 10.65 26.31
CA LYS A 390 -17.55 11.27 24.99
C LYS A 390 -18.51 10.55 24.06
N GLU A 391 -19.17 11.33 23.22
CA GLU A 391 -19.91 10.84 22.06
C GLU A 391 -18.99 10.85 20.84
N GLN A 392 -18.54 9.68 20.41
CA GLN A 392 -17.59 9.50 19.31
C GLN A 392 -18.05 8.39 18.37
N TYR A 393 -17.65 8.47 17.10
CA TYR A 393 -18.08 7.53 16.07
C TYR A 393 -16.92 7.08 15.19
N LEU A 394 -16.99 5.82 14.75
CA LEU A 394 -16.12 5.31 13.70
C LEU A 394 -16.66 5.74 12.34
N ILE A 395 -15.77 6.22 11.48
CA ILE A 395 -16.04 6.48 10.07
C ILE A 395 -15.31 5.40 9.28
N PRO A 396 -16.02 4.36 8.81
CA PRO A 396 -15.39 3.34 8.01
C PRO A 396 -15.10 3.87 6.60
N TYR A 397 -13.95 3.49 6.06
CA TYR A 397 -13.56 3.73 4.68
C TYR A 397 -13.59 2.40 3.92
N PHE A 398 -14.28 2.41 2.78
CA PHE A 398 -14.49 1.24 1.92
C PHE A 398 -14.07 1.57 0.48
N ILE A 399 -13.50 0.58 -0.20
CA ILE A 399 -13.10 0.67 -1.60
C ILE A 399 -14.04 -0.19 -2.43
N SER A 400 -14.76 0.45 -3.37
CA SER A 400 -15.57 -0.27 -4.35
C SER A 400 -14.73 -0.69 -5.56
N SER A 401 -15.17 -1.70 -6.30
CA SER A 401 -14.56 -2.05 -7.61
C SER A 401 -13.08 -2.46 -7.56
N HIS A 402 -12.63 -3.00 -6.44
CA HIS A 402 -11.31 -3.60 -6.35
C HIS A 402 -11.23 -4.88 -7.24
N PRO A 403 -10.07 -5.23 -7.79
CA PRO A 403 -9.89 -6.53 -8.46
C PRO A 403 -10.26 -7.70 -7.55
N GLY A 404 -11.09 -8.61 -8.03
CA GLY A 404 -11.66 -9.70 -7.24
C GLY A 404 -12.99 -9.38 -6.57
N THR A 405 -13.53 -8.18 -6.73
CA THR A 405 -14.86 -7.80 -6.21
C THR A 405 -15.97 -8.07 -7.23
N SER A 406 -16.96 -8.87 -6.82
CA SER A 406 -18.18 -9.14 -7.59
C SER A 406 -19.33 -8.16 -7.26
N ASP A 407 -20.41 -8.23 -8.03
CA ASP A 407 -21.63 -7.45 -7.73
C ASP A 407 -22.32 -7.94 -6.45
N GLU A 408 -22.22 -9.25 -6.15
CA GLU A 408 -22.72 -9.85 -4.91
C GLU A 408 -21.92 -9.36 -3.70
N ASP A 409 -20.60 -9.22 -3.83
CA ASP A 409 -19.75 -8.69 -2.77
C ASP A 409 -20.15 -7.25 -2.39
N MET A 410 -20.43 -6.42 -3.40
CA MET A 410 -20.88 -5.05 -3.18
C MET A 410 -22.31 -4.98 -2.62
N LEU A 411 -23.17 -5.91 -3.00
CA LEU A 411 -24.50 -6.04 -2.40
C LEU A 411 -24.40 -6.38 -0.91
N ASN A 412 -23.58 -7.36 -0.54
CA ASN A 412 -23.37 -7.76 0.85
C ASN A 412 -22.78 -6.60 1.67
N LEU A 413 -21.82 -5.87 1.11
CA LEU A 413 -21.28 -4.66 1.72
C LEU A 413 -22.37 -3.59 1.92
N ALA A 414 -23.26 -3.37 0.95
CA ALA A 414 -24.38 -2.42 1.11
C ALA A 414 -25.34 -2.84 2.23
N LEU A 415 -25.66 -4.14 2.34
CA LEU A 415 -26.46 -4.68 3.44
C LEU A 415 -25.76 -4.48 4.80
N TRP A 416 -24.45 -4.73 4.85
CA TRP A 416 -23.67 -4.49 6.06
C TRP A 416 -23.68 -3.02 6.47
N LEU A 417 -23.52 -2.09 5.51
CA LEU A 417 -23.63 -0.65 5.76
C LEU A 417 -25.01 -0.30 6.34
N LYS A 418 -26.09 -0.84 5.75
CA LYS A 418 -27.45 -0.58 6.20
C LYS A 418 -27.70 -1.06 7.62
N ARG A 419 -27.33 -2.32 7.93
CA ARG A 419 -27.46 -2.91 9.28
C ARG A 419 -26.67 -2.16 10.35
N ASN A 420 -25.53 -1.59 9.97
CA ASN A 420 -24.70 -0.80 10.88
C ASN A 420 -25.01 0.71 10.83
N ASN A 421 -26.09 1.11 10.14
CA ASN A 421 -26.55 2.50 10.02
C ASN A 421 -25.48 3.47 9.47
N PHE A 422 -24.66 3.00 8.52
CA PHE A 422 -23.67 3.83 7.83
C PHE A 422 -24.23 4.37 6.53
N LYS A 423 -24.06 5.70 6.34
CA LYS A 423 -24.47 6.42 5.13
C LYS A 423 -23.27 7.24 4.61
N PRO A 424 -22.30 6.61 3.94
CA PRO A 424 -21.10 7.31 3.50
C PRO A 424 -21.40 8.24 2.32
N ASP A 425 -21.08 9.54 2.45
CA ASP A 425 -21.19 10.50 1.34
C ASP A 425 -19.97 10.42 0.41
N GLN A 426 -18.78 10.27 0.98
CA GLN A 426 -17.52 10.16 0.25
C GLN A 426 -17.11 8.69 0.15
N VAL A 427 -17.21 8.16 -1.06
CA VAL A 427 -16.85 6.77 -1.37
C VAL A 427 -15.84 6.75 -2.51
N GLN A 428 -14.86 5.85 -2.40
CA GLN A 428 -13.80 5.72 -3.38
C GLN A 428 -13.96 4.41 -4.15
N ALA A 429 -13.93 4.52 -5.48
CA ALA A 429 -13.70 3.35 -6.31
C ALA A 429 -12.21 3.10 -6.39
N PHE A 430 -11.80 1.84 -6.52
CA PHE A 430 -10.40 1.47 -6.72
C PHE A 430 -9.84 2.22 -7.93
N ILE A 431 -8.69 2.86 -7.73
CA ILE A 431 -7.92 3.55 -8.76
C ILE A 431 -6.62 2.77 -8.92
N PRO A 432 -6.32 2.22 -10.11
CA PRO A 432 -5.07 1.50 -10.34
C PRO A 432 -3.90 2.48 -10.24
N THR A 433 -3.20 2.45 -9.11
CA THR A 433 -2.00 3.25 -8.86
C THR A 433 -0.78 2.48 -9.38
N PRO A 434 0.17 3.11 -10.09
CA PRO A 434 1.38 2.45 -10.56
C PRO A 434 2.11 1.66 -9.46
N LEU A 435 2.77 0.57 -9.84
CA LEU A 435 3.49 -0.38 -8.97
C LEU A 435 2.63 -1.20 -7.99
N ALA A 436 1.41 -0.79 -7.63
CA ALA A 436 0.59 -1.56 -6.71
C ALA A 436 0.23 -2.95 -7.26
N ILE A 437 0.31 -3.99 -6.42
CA ILE A 437 -0.05 -5.39 -6.76
C ILE A 437 -1.48 -5.47 -7.32
N ALA A 438 -2.43 -4.72 -6.73
CA ALA A 438 -3.81 -4.67 -7.20
C ALA A 438 -3.91 -4.03 -8.59
N SER A 439 -3.02 -3.12 -8.97
CA SER A 439 -3.00 -2.59 -10.33
C SER A 439 -2.55 -3.64 -11.34
N ALA A 440 -1.61 -4.51 -10.96
CA ALA A 440 -1.27 -5.67 -11.78
C ALA A 440 -2.47 -6.63 -11.90
N MET A 441 -3.18 -6.93 -10.79
CA MET A 441 -4.43 -7.70 -10.86
C MET A 441 -5.46 -7.02 -11.77
N TYR A 442 -5.61 -5.70 -11.65
CA TYR A 442 -6.55 -4.92 -12.45
C TYR A 442 -6.24 -5.01 -13.93
N HIS A 443 -4.97 -5.03 -14.32
CA HIS A 443 -4.52 -5.07 -15.71
C HIS A 443 -4.55 -6.48 -16.30
N THR A 444 -4.14 -7.50 -15.53
CA THR A 444 -3.95 -8.87 -16.05
C THR A 444 -5.11 -9.81 -15.78
N GLU A 445 -5.98 -9.48 -14.82
CA GLU A 445 -7.00 -10.38 -14.27
C GLU A 445 -6.40 -11.67 -13.70
N LEU A 446 -5.19 -11.60 -13.14
CA LEU A 446 -4.48 -12.69 -12.47
C LEU A 446 -4.11 -12.27 -11.04
N ASN A 447 -3.86 -13.25 -10.16
CA ASN A 447 -3.44 -12.99 -8.78
C ASN A 447 -1.91 -13.14 -8.59
N PRO A 448 -1.11 -12.05 -8.66
CA PRO A 448 0.33 -12.09 -8.46
C PRO A 448 0.77 -12.32 -7.00
N LEU A 449 -0.16 -12.49 -6.05
CA LEU A 449 0.19 -12.92 -4.69
C LEU A 449 0.68 -14.37 -4.62
N LYS A 450 0.43 -15.15 -5.68
CA LYS A 450 0.83 -16.55 -5.83
C LYS A 450 1.65 -16.71 -7.11
N LYS A 451 2.33 -17.85 -7.24
CA LYS A 451 3.02 -18.22 -8.49
C LYS A 451 2.08 -18.11 -9.68
N ILE A 452 2.60 -17.66 -10.82
CA ILE A 452 1.85 -17.46 -12.06
C ILE A 452 2.21 -18.56 -13.04
N THR A 453 1.23 -19.40 -13.33
CA THR A 453 1.24 -20.48 -14.33
C THR A 453 0.07 -20.30 -15.29
N ARG A 454 -0.01 -21.12 -16.35
CA ARG A 454 -1.13 -21.06 -17.31
C ARG A 454 -2.48 -21.46 -16.68
N HIS A 455 -2.46 -22.12 -15.53
CA HIS A 455 -3.64 -22.55 -14.77
C HIS A 455 -3.95 -21.65 -13.56
N SER A 456 -3.34 -20.46 -13.49
CA SER A 456 -3.54 -19.53 -12.37
C SER A 456 -4.98 -19.01 -12.25
N GLU A 457 -5.35 -18.64 -11.01
CA GLU A 457 -6.70 -18.11 -10.73
C GLU A 457 -6.98 -16.84 -11.55
N SER A 458 -8.14 -16.81 -12.19
CA SER A 458 -8.66 -15.63 -12.87
C SER A 458 -9.33 -14.69 -11.88
N VAL A 459 -8.87 -13.44 -11.83
CA VAL A 459 -9.37 -12.39 -10.93
C VAL A 459 -10.32 -11.49 -11.70
N LYS A 460 -11.62 -11.72 -11.53
CA LYS A 460 -12.67 -10.87 -12.12
C LYS A 460 -12.47 -9.42 -11.66
N THR A 461 -12.39 -8.49 -12.61
CA THR A 461 -12.07 -7.09 -12.32
C THR A 461 -13.16 -6.16 -12.83
N PRO A 462 -13.76 -5.31 -11.97
CA PRO A 462 -14.74 -4.31 -12.41
C PRO A 462 -14.10 -3.16 -13.21
N ARG A 463 -14.14 -3.27 -14.55
CA ARG A 463 -13.58 -2.28 -15.48
C ARG A 463 -14.64 -1.40 -16.15
N SER A 464 -15.81 -1.94 -16.46
CA SER A 464 -16.83 -1.21 -17.22
C SER A 464 -17.37 -0.02 -16.41
N GLY A 465 -17.62 1.10 -17.08
CA GLY A 465 -18.17 2.30 -16.42
C GLY A 465 -19.52 2.02 -15.75
N GLN A 466 -20.35 1.16 -16.35
CA GLN A 466 -21.63 0.74 -15.77
C GLN A 466 -21.45 -0.06 -14.48
N GLN A 467 -20.58 -1.07 -14.47
CA GLN A 467 -20.34 -1.90 -13.28
C GLN A 467 -19.67 -1.09 -12.15
N ARG A 468 -18.68 -0.27 -12.49
CA ARG A 468 -18.02 0.61 -11.51
C ARG A 468 -18.99 1.62 -10.91
N LYS A 469 -19.91 2.17 -11.71
CA LYS A 469 -20.99 3.04 -11.22
C LYS A 469 -21.96 2.27 -10.31
N LEU A 470 -22.33 1.03 -10.66
CA LEU A 470 -23.16 0.16 -9.83
C LEU A 470 -22.50 -0.13 -8.46
N HIS A 471 -21.23 -0.50 -8.45
CA HIS A 471 -20.46 -0.73 -7.22
C HIS A 471 -20.42 0.51 -6.35
N LYS A 472 -20.16 1.69 -6.94
CA LYS A 472 -20.23 2.96 -6.21
C LYS A 472 -21.64 3.25 -5.66
N ALA A 473 -22.67 2.93 -6.41
CA ALA A 473 -24.07 3.09 -6.02
C ALA A 473 -24.43 2.21 -4.82
N PHE A 474 -23.89 0.99 -4.71
CA PHE A 474 -24.10 0.13 -3.55
C PHE A 474 -23.57 0.76 -2.25
N LEU A 475 -22.40 1.40 -2.27
CA LEU A 475 -21.90 2.12 -1.09
C LEU A 475 -22.78 3.32 -0.71
N ARG A 476 -23.44 3.93 -1.70
CA ARG A 476 -24.36 5.08 -1.53
C ARG A 476 -25.82 4.66 -1.73
N TYR A 477 -26.22 3.52 -1.15
CA TYR A 477 -27.58 2.97 -1.30
C TYR A 477 -28.69 3.93 -0.86
N HIS A 478 -28.38 4.81 0.09
CA HIS A 478 -29.31 5.79 0.67
C HIS A 478 -29.54 7.01 -0.23
N ASP A 479 -28.74 7.22 -1.27
CA ASP A 479 -28.85 8.36 -2.18
C ASP A 479 -29.90 8.07 -3.27
N PRO A 480 -30.97 8.89 -3.38
CA PRO A 480 -32.01 8.73 -4.40
C PRO A 480 -31.52 8.67 -5.84
N GLU A 481 -30.39 9.32 -6.17
CA GLU A 481 -29.81 9.30 -7.51
C GLU A 481 -29.37 7.88 -7.94
N ASN A 482 -29.13 6.99 -6.98
CA ASN A 482 -28.67 5.62 -7.21
C ASN A 482 -29.81 4.59 -7.26
N TRP A 483 -31.03 4.95 -6.87
CA TRP A 483 -32.10 3.95 -6.68
C TRP A 483 -32.48 3.23 -7.98
N ASP A 484 -32.46 3.89 -9.13
CA ASP A 484 -32.84 3.26 -10.39
C ASP A 484 -31.82 2.22 -10.86
N VAL A 485 -30.52 2.53 -10.73
CA VAL A 485 -29.45 1.57 -11.07
C VAL A 485 -29.45 0.37 -10.11
N LEU A 486 -29.63 0.63 -8.81
CA LEU A 486 -29.71 -0.41 -7.79
C LEU A 486 -30.94 -1.29 -7.99
N ARG A 487 -32.11 -0.72 -8.27
CA ARG A 487 -33.34 -1.49 -8.50
C ARG A 487 -33.20 -2.41 -9.70
N LYS A 488 -32.57 -1.94 -10.79
CA LYS A 488 -32.30 -2.77 -11.97
C LYS A 488 -31.36 -3.93 -11.62
N ALA A 489 -30.26 -3.65 -10.93
CA ALA A 489 -29.29 -4.65 -10.51
C ALA A 489 -29.92 -5.71 -9.57
N LEU A 490 -30.66 -5.27 -8.54
CA LEU A 490 -31.35 -6.17 -7.60
C LEU A 490 -32.31 -7.12 -8.32
N LYS A 491 -33.07 -6.65 -9.31
CA LYS A 491 -33.93 -7.53 -10.14
C LYS A 491 -33.11 -8.55 -10.93
N GLN A 492 -32.01 -8.13 -11.54
CA GLN A 492 -31.11 -9.02 -12.30
C GLN A 492 -30.46 -10.08 -11.39
N MET A 493 -30.11 -9.70 -10.17
CA MET A 493 -29.57 -10.58 -9.13
C MET A 493 -30.64 -11.43 -8.42
N ARG A 494 -31.91 -11.35 -8.83
CA ARG A 494 -33.06 -12.02 -8.19
C ARG A 494 -33.24 -11.67 -6.70
N ARG A 495 -32.84 -10.46 -6.31
CA ARG A 495 -32.94 -9.90 -4.95
C ARG A 495 -34.00 -8.79 -4.85
N SER A 496 -35.16 -9.04 -5.44
CA SER A 496 -36.29 -8.09 -5.38
C SER A 496 -36.86 -7.93 -3.97
N ASP A 497 -36.56 -8.86 -3.04
CA ASP A 497 -36.84 -8.77 -1.61
C ASP A 497 -36.22 -7.52 -0.95
N LEU A 498 -35.13 -7.01 -1.52
CA LEU A 498 -34.44 -5.81 -1.04
C LEU A 498 -35.04 -4.50 -1.59
N ILE A 499 -36.17 -4.57 -2.31
CA ILE A 499 -36.90 -3.40 -2.82
C ILE A 499 -38.18 -3.23 -2.00
N GLY A 500 -38.27 -2.16 -1.23
CA GLY A 500 -39.45 -1.87 -0.42
C GLY A 500 -39.20 -0.90 0.74
N SER A 501 -40.13 -0.87 1.68
CA SER A 501 -40.08 -0.03 2.89
C SER A 501 -39.53 -0.77 4.12
N GLY A 502 -39.14 -2.04 3.99
CA GLY A 502 -38.61 -2.84 5.08
C GLY A 502 -37.25 -2.36 5.59
N GLU A 503 -36.93 -2.72 6.84
CA GLU A 503 -35.67 -2.34 7.49
C GLU A 503 -34.43 -2.87 6.74
N GLU A 504 -34.53 -3.99 6.03
CA GLU A 504 -33.44 -4.56 5.23
C GLU A 504 -33.45 -4.11 3.75
N CYS A 505 -34.52 -3.44 3.26
CA CYS A 505 -34.66 -3.07 1.85
C CYS A 505 -33.72 -1.92 1.44
N LEU A 506 -32.75 -2.16 0.55
CA LEU A 506 -31.78 -1.13 0.15
C LEU A 506 -32.41 0.07 -0.58
N VAL A 507 -33.50 -0.14 -1.33
CA VAL A 507 -34.17 0.91 -2.11
C VAL A 507 -35.70 0.86 -1.95
N PRO A 508 -36.39 2.02 -1.95
CA PRO A 508 -37.85 2.06 -1.84
C PRO A 508 -38.57 1.67 -3.14
N TYR A 509 -39.87 1.35 -3.02
CA TYR A 509 -40.77 1.10 -4.16
C TYR A 509 -40.93 2.34 -5.06
N ALA A 510 -41.01 3.53 -4.47
CA ALA A 510 -41.21 4.78 -5.21
C ALA A 510 -40.03 5.10 -6.14
N ARG A 511 -40.32 5.50 -7.37
CA ARG A 511 -39.32 6.04 -8.31
C ARG A 511 -38.86 7.43 -7.83
N ALA A 512 -37.59 7.77 -8.05
CA ALA A 512 -36.96 8.99 -7.57
C ALA A 512 -37.70 10.30 -7.95
N GLY A 513 -38.52 10.28 -9.01
CA GLY A 513 -39.35 11.41 -9.43
C GLY A 513 -40.43 11.87 -8.45
N ASN A 514 -40.81 11.04 -7.46
CA ASN A 514 -41.82 11.38 -6.43
C ASN A 514 -41.23 11.66 -5.05
N ALA A 515 -39.90 11.64 -4.89
CA ALA A 515 -39.26 12.02 -3.63
C ALA A 515 -39.20 13.56 -3.52
N PRO A 516 -39.57 14.18 -2.39
CA PRO A 516 -39.46 15.62 -2.23
C PRO A 516 -38.00 16.04 -2.42
N LYS A 517 -37.74 16.91 -3.41
CA LYS A 517 -36.42 17.49 -3.67
C LYS A 517 -35.96 18.25 -2.43
N ILE A 518 -35.09 17.65 -1.62
CA ILE A 518 -34.39 18.36 -0.56
C ILE A 518 -33.41 19.31 -1.25
N LYS A 519 -33.71 20.62 -1.24
CA LYS A 519 -32.79 21.65 -1.76
C LYS A 519 -31.45 21.53 -1.02
N PRO A 520 -30.30 21.44 -1.72
CA PRO A 520 -29.01 21.50 -1.06
C PRO A 520 -28.86 22.88 -0.43
N SER A 521 -28.68 22.94 0.90
CA SER A 521 -28.39 24.20 1.59
C SER A 521 -27.06 24.74 1.08
N ARG A 522 -27.07 25.89 0.40
CA ARG A 522 -25.87 26.72 0.21
C ARG A 522 -25.36 27.15 1.59
N ARG A 523 -24.48 26.37 2.19
CA ARG A 523 -23.66 26.77 3.33
C ARG A 523 -22.20 26.49 2.97
N ASN A 524 -21.42 27.57 2.95
CA ASN A 524 -19.99 27.66 2.60
C ASN A 524 -19.20 26.35 2.79
N ASN A 525 -18.74 25.81 1.65
CA ASN A 525 -17.79 24.71 1.54
C ASN A 525 -16.41 25.16 2.03
N ASN A 526 -16.11 24.94 3.31
CA ASN A 526 -14.75 25.04 3.83
C ASN A 526 -14.38 23.85 4.73
N ASP A 527 -15.06 22.71 4.60
CA ASP A 527 -14.80 21.55 5.45
C ASP A 527 -14.63 20.30 4.57
N PHE A 528 -13.36 19.94 4.31
CA PHE A 528 -12.94 18.77 3.52
C PHE A 528 -13.13 17.44 4.28
N HIS A 529 -13.82 17.44 5.42
CA HIS A 529 -14.01 16.25 6.22
C HIS A 529 -15.34 15.55 5.91
N HIS A 530 -15.23 14.27 5.51
CA HIS A 530 -16.27 13.26 5.34
C HIS A 530 -17.51 13.55 6.22
N ARG A 531 -18.62 13.96 5.59
CA ARG A 531 -19.92 13.93 6.26
C ARG A 531 -20.49 12.51 6.11
N ILE A 532 -20.85 11.95 7.24
CA ILE A 532 -21.80 10.84 7.39
C ILE A 532 -22.82 11.41 8.37
N SER A 533 -24.09 11.49 7.99
CA SER A 533 -25.14 11.87 8.93
C SER A 533 -25.48 10.65 9.79
N VAL A 534 -25.24 10.76 11.10
CA VAL A 534 -25.69 9.76 12.06
C VAL A 534 -26.98 10.32 12.67
N ASN A 535 -28.11 9.62 12.48
CA ASN A 535 -29.39 10.05 13.03
C ASN A 535 -29.32 10.06 14.56
N LYS A 536 -29.55 11.22 15.18
CA LYS A 536 -29.76 11.33 16.63
C LYS A 536 -31.01 10.55 17.02
N ALA A 537 -30.87 9.59 17.94
CA ALA A 537 -32.03 8.93 18.56
C ALA A 537 -32.87 9.98 19.31
N LYS A 538 -34.18 10.02 19.02
CA LYS A 538 -35.15 10.87 19.73
C LYS A 538 -35.20 10.43 21.20
N LYS A 539 -34.77 11.29 22.11
CA LYS A 539 -35.06 11.17 23.55
C LYS A 539 -36.59 11.23 23.72
N TYR A 540 -37.21 10.11 24.06
CA TYR A 540 -38.57 10.10 24.60
C TYR A 540 -38.53 10.80 25.96
N LYS A 541 -39.24 11.94 26.08
CA LYS A 541 -39.59 12.53 27.37
C LYS A 541 -40.61 11.59 28.02
N ARG A 542 -40.26 11.00 29.16
CA ARG A 542 -41.23 10.42 30.10
C ARG A 542 -42.09 11.56 30.64
N LYS A 543 -43.41 11.45 30.47
CA LYS A 543 -44.38 12.08 31.37
C LYS A 543 -44.57 11.18 32.57
#